data_AF-A0AAD7H571-F1
#
_entry.id   AF-A0AAD7H571-F1
#
_cell.length_a   1.000
_cell.length_b   1.000
_cell.length_c   1.000
_cell.angle_alpha   90.00
_cell.angle_beta   90.00
_cell.angle_gamma   90.00
#
_symmetry.space_group_name_H-M   'P 1'
#
loop_
_entity.id
_entity.type
_entity.pdbx_description
1 polymer ?
#
loop_
_entity_poly.entity_id
_entity_poly.type
_entity_poly.pdbx_seq_one_letter_code
_entity_poly.pdbx_strand_id
1 'polypeptide(L)' 'RAATAPAVKKVLVLASNLSLDDTFPASMYDQSSELATCSQLTPALAQRIKEKLNSYTMEEMEVYAANQIQ' A
#
# COMPACT_ATOMS: atom_id res chain seq x y z
N ARG A 1 -37.23 23.52 19.67
CA ARG A 1 -36.86 23.15 18.28
C ARG A 1 -35.57 23.87 17.94
N ALA A 2 -34.42 23.19 18.03
CA ALA A 2 -33.13 23.77 17.69
C ALA A 2 -33.04 23.86 16.15
N ALA A 3 -32.78 25.06 15.63
CA ALA A 3 -32.59 25.29 14.21
C ALA A 3 -31.20 24.80 13.81
N THR A 4 -31.14 23.71 13.04
CA THR A 4 -29.92 23.26 12.37
C THR A 4 -29.52 24.32 11.35
N ALA A 5 -28.42 25.03 11.59
CA ALA A 5 -27.84 25.91 10.59
C ALA A 5 -27.49 25.10 9.34
N PRO A 6 -27.75 25.60 8.11
CA PRO A 6 -27.42 24.87 6.90
C PRO A 6 -25.90 24.71 6.85
N ALA A 7 -25.43 23.45 6.87
CA ALA A 7 -24.04 23.14 6.62
C ALA A 7 -23.70 23.62 5.20
N VAL A 8 -23.01 24.76 5.10
CA VAL A 8 -22.48 25.28 3.84
C VAL A 8 -21.67 24.16 3.20
N LYS A 9 -22.08 23.71 2.01
CA LYS A 9 -21.37 22.70 1.23
C LYS A 9 -19.98 23.28 0.89
N LYS A 10 -18.97 22.93 1.68
CA LYS A 10 -17.59 23.30 1.41
C LYS A 10 -17.16 22.55 0.14
N VAL A 11 -16.89 23.29 -0.92
CA VAL A 11 -16.34 22.75 -2.17
C VAL A 11 -14.82 22.71 -2.01
N LEU A 12 -14.20 21.56 -2.26
CA LEU A 12 -12.75 21.43 -2.32
C LEU A 12 -12.23 22.20 -3.55
N VAL A 13 -11.31 23.12 -3.33
CA VAL A 13 -10.63 23.87 -4.38
C VAL A 13 -9.13 23.59 -4.27
N LEU A 14 -8.52 23.17 -5.37
CA LEU A 14 -7.08 22.89 -5.46
C LEU A 14 -6.30 24.19 -5.64
N ALA A 15 -5.08 24.23 -5.09
CA ALA A 15 -4.18 25.36 -5.28
C ALA A 15 -3.74 25.47 -6.76
N SER A 16 -3.59 26.71 -7.23
CA SER A 16 -3.17 27.03 -8.61
C SER A 16 -1.68 26.79 -8.87
N ASN A 17 -0.88 26.73 -7.81
CA ASN A 17 0.56 26.65 -7.87
C ASN A 17 1.11 25.79 -6.73
N LEU A 18 2.22 25.11 -7.03
CA LEU A 18 2.96 24.26 -6.10
C LEU A 18 4.36 24.85 -5.94
N SER A 19 4.76 25.16 -4.72
CA SER A 19 6.16 25.45 -4.39
C SER A 19 6.89 24.15 -4.07
N LEU A 20 8.05 23.94 -4.69
CA LEU A 20 8.92 22.80 -4.46
C LEU A 20 10.26 23.29 -3.92
N ASP A 21 10.52 23.02 -2.64
CA ASP A 21 11.85 23.16 -2.04
C ASP A 21 12.52 21.78 -2.03
N ASP A 22 13.56 21.61 -2.84
CA ASP A 22 14.28 20.33 -2.95
C ASP A 22 15.37 20.24 -1.87
N THR A 23 15.22 19.27 -0.95
CA THR A 23 16.22 18.95 0.05
C THR A 23 16.72 17.54 -0.21
N PHE A 24 18.02 17.43 -0.50
CA PHE A 24 18.71 16.22 -0.94
C PHE A 24 18.33 15.72 -2.35
N PRO A 25 18.75 16.44 -3.41
CA PRO A 25 18.51 15.99 -4.78
C PRO A 25 19.18 14.65 -5.05
N ALA A 26 18.65 13.88 -6.00
CA ALA A 26 19.15 12.56 -6.38
C ALA A 26 20.62 12.55 -6.86
N SER A 27 21.20 13.72 -7.13
CA SER A 27 22.63 13.88 -7.44
C SER A 27 23.54 13.85 -6.20
N MET A 28 23.00 14.06 -4.99
CA MET A 28 23.80 14.08 -3.77
C MET A 28 24.11 12.69 -3.23
N TYR A 29 23.26 11.70 -3.49
CA TYR A 29 23.51 10.32 -3.09
C TYR A 29 22.70 9.35 -3.95
N ASP A 30 23.20 8.13 -4.07
CA ASP A 30 22.52 7.05 -4.79
C ASP A 30 21.30 6.57 -4.00
N GLN A 31 20.11 6.78 -4.57
CA GLN A 31 18.82 6.32 -4.03
C GLN A 31 18.41 4.96 -4.62
N SER A 32 19.24 4.34 -5.46
CA SER A 32 18.89 3.07 -6.08
C SER A 32 18.79 1.96 -5.02
N SER A 33 17.63 1.31 -4.98
CA SER A 33 17.44 0.12 -4.18
C SER A 33 17.96 -1.10 -4.93
N GLU A 34 18.31 -2.14 -4.19
CA GLU A 34 18.52 -3.45 -4.80
C GLU A 34 17.27 -3.92 -5.55
N LEU A 35 17.47 -4.86 -6.47
CA LEU A 35 16.39 -5.42 -7.25
C LEU A 35 15.37 -6.10 -6.32
N ALA A 36 14.08 -5.75 -6.48
CA ALA A 36 13.01 -6.31 -5.68
C ALA A 36 13.04 -7.86 -5.70
N THR A 37 12.77 -8.49 -4.56
CA THR A 37 12.78 -9.96 -4.44
C THR A 37 11.86 -10.64 -5.46
N CYS A 38 10.72 -10.02 -5.79
CA CYS A 38 9.79 -10.54 -6.80
C CYS A 38 10.44 -10.64 -8.19
N SER A 39 11.35 -9.74 -8.53
CA SER A 39 12.09 -9.75 -9.79
C SER A 39 13.20 -10.81 -9.81
N GLN A 40 13.58 -11.35 -8.64
CA GLN A 40 14.60 -12.40 -8.51
C GLN A 40 13.99 -13.81 -8.46
N LEU A 41 12.66 -13.94 -8.52
CA LEU A 41 12.00 -15.22 -8.39
C LEU A 41 12.24 -16.11 -9.61
N THR A 42 12.88 -17.26 -9.39
CA THR A 42 12.82 -18.38 -10.34
C THR A 42 11.48 -19.10 -10.20
N PRO A 43 10.98 -19.79 -11.26
CA PRO A 43 9.73 -20.53 -11.18
C PRO A 43 9.68 -21.52 -10.00
N ALA A 44 10.79 -22.21 -9.73
CA ALA A 44 10.90 -23.14 -8.60
C ALA A 44 10.82 -22.43 -7.24
N LEU A 45 11.47 -21.28 -7.08
CA LEU A 45 11.41 -20.50 -5.84
C LEU A 45 10.01 -19.93 -5.60
N ALA A 46 9.37 -19.40 -6.65
CA ALA A 46 8.01 -18.91 -6.58
C ALA A 46 7.04 -20.01 -6.12
N GLN A 47 7.18 -21.23 -6.66
CA GLN A 47 6.37 -22.36 -6.26
C GLN A 47 6.56 -22.70 -4.77
N ARG A 48 7.80 -22.75 -4.29
CA ARG A 48 8.10 -23.02 -2.88
C ARG A 48 7.50 -21.95 -1.95
N ILE A 49 7.60 -20.67 -2.32
CA ILE A 49 7.01 -19.57 -1.54
C ILE A 49 5.48 -19.71 -1.51
N LYS A 50 4.85 -20.03 -2.64
CA LYS A 50 3.41 -20.27 -2.72
C LYS A 50 2.97 -21.39 -1.79
N GLU A 51 3.65 -22.52 -1.80
CA GLU A 51 3.32 -23.66 -0.93
C GLU A 51 3.46 -23.29 0.55
N LYS A 52 4.52 -22.56 0.91
CA LYS A 52 4.73 -22.06 2.27
C LYS A 52 3.62 -21.11 2.71
N LEU A 53 3.23 -20.16 1.85
CA LEU A 53 2.15 -19.21 2.16
C LEU A 53 0.79 -19.90 2.28
N ASN A 54 0.53 -20.90 1.45
CA ASN A 54 -0.71 -21.66 1.52
C ASN A 54 -0.79 -22.46 2.83
N SER A 55 0.30 -23.12 3.23
CA SER A 55 0.37 -23.83 4.52
C SER A 55 0.17 -22.86 5.68
N TYR A 56 0.87 -21.72 5.72
CA TYR A 56 0.67 -20.69 6.76
C TYR A 56 -0.79 -20.21 6.84
N THR A 57 -1.39 -19.92 5.69
CA THR A 57 -2.77 -19.43 5.62
C THR A 57 -3.77 -20.44 6.18
N MET A 58 -3.54 -21.74 5.96
CA MET A 58 -4.46 -22.79 6.38
C MET A 58 -4.22 -23.29 7.81
N GLU A 59 -2.96 -23.33 8.24
CA GLU A 59 -2.55 -23.98 9.48
C GLU A 59 -2.35 -22.98 10.64
N GLU A 60 -1.91 -21.75 10.35
CA GLU A 60 -1.49 -20.78 11.37
C GLU A 60 -2.31 -19.49 11.37
N MET A 61 -2.86 -19.08 10.23
CA MET A 61 -3.53 -17.79 10.12
C MET A 61 -4.96 -17.83 10.67
N GLU A 62 -5.24 -17.00 11.68
CA GLU A 62 -6.61 -16.77 12.14
C GLU A 62 -7.39 -15.94 11.11
N VAL A 63 -8.38 -16.56 10.48
CA VAL A 63 -9.27 -15.88 9.53
C VAL A 63 -10.66 -15.78 10.13
N TYR A 64 -11.20 -14.57 10.19
CA TYR A 64 -12.59 -14.36 10.59
C TYR A 64 -13.54 -15.13 9.67
N ALA A 65 -14.44 -15.92 10.23
CA ALA A 65 -15.26 -16.89 9.49
C ALA A 65 -16.07 -16.27 8.34
N ALA A 66 -16.54 -15.02 8.48
CA ALA A 66 -17.30 -14.35 7.42
C ALA A 66 -16.46 -13.94 6.20
N ASN A 67 -15.13 -13.95 6.32
CA ASN A 67 -14.21 -13.65 5.24
C ASN A 67 -13.70 -14.92 4.54
N GLN A 68 -14.06 -16.12 5.02
CA GLN A 68 -13.70 -17.38 4.36
C GLN A 68 -14.75 -17.68 3.27
N ILE A 69 -14.28 -17.85 2.04
CA ILE A 69 -15.10 -18.30 0.92
C ILE A 69 -14.98 -19.83 0.86
N GLN A 70 -16.12 -20.53 1.01
CA GLN A 70 -16.21 -22.00 0.90
C GLN A 70 -16.02 -22.50 -0.53
#